data_AF-A0A1F7IJB5-F1
#
_entry.id   AF-A0A1F7IJB5-F1
#
_cell.length_a   1.000
_cell.length_b   1.000
_cell.length_c   1.000
_cell.angle_alpha   90.00
_cell.angle_beta   90.00
_cell.angle_gamma   90.00
#
_symmetry.space_group_name_H-M   'P 1'
#
loop_
_entity.id
_entity.type
_entity.pdbx_description
1 polymer ?
#
loop_
_entity_poly.entity_id
_entity_poly.type
_entity_poly.pdbx_seq_one_letter_code
_entity_poly.pdbx_strand_id
1 'polypeptide(L)'
;MNKCYHCGKSIIFGRRHTHHRGVAGGRWKKRAPKTSRIFKPNLQHVDIIEDGEVKRVRLCTKCLKRIKKDLREGKRPFLLLKTGENRTLKIDKVEERSNTEMIQSPTA
;
A
#
# COMPACT_ATOMS: atom_id res chain seq x y z
N MET A 1 6.74 -17.16 -2.13
CA MET A 1 5.52 -16.84 -2.91
C MET A 1 5.52 -15.37 -3.34
N ASN A 2 5.45 -15.04 -4.63
CA ASN A 2 5.35 -13.64 -5.12
C ASN A 2 3.87 -13.22 -5.26
N LYS A 3 3.13 -13.27 -4.16
CA LYS A 3 1.71 -12.90 -4.12
C LYS A 3 1.49 -11.82 -3.07
N CYS A 4 0.56 -10.91 -3.34
CA CYS A 4 0.11 -9.96 -2.33
C CYS A 4 -0.69 -10.70 -1.25
N TYR A 5 -0.39 -10.42 0.02
CA TYR A 5 -1.07 -11.00 1.17
C TYR A 5 -2.58 -10.74 1.16
N HIS A 6 -3.01 -9.48 0.98
CA HIS A 6 -4.45 -9.14 0.99
C HIS A 6 -5.19 -9.50 -0.32
N CYS A 7 -4.68 -9.08 -1.48
CA CYS A 7 -5.44 -9.15 -2.74
C CYS A 7 -5.02 -10.30 -3.66
N GLY A 8 -4.09 -11.15 -3.23
CA GLY A 8 -3.65 -12.30 -4.02
C GLY A 8 -2.90 -11.99 -5.32
N LYS A 9 -2.68 -10.69 -5.64
CA LYS A 9 -2.01 -10.27 -6.89
C LYS A 9 -0.72 -11.04 -7.11
N SER A 10 -0.69 -11.74 -8.24
CA SER A 10 0.39 -12.62 -8.65
C SER A 10 1.01 -12.13 -9.95
N ILE A 11 1.93 -12.93 -10.46
CA ILE A 11 2.56 -12.72 -11.75
C ILE A 11 1.52 -12.92 -12.86
N ILE A 12 1.51 -12.03 -13.84
CA ILE A 12 0.65 -12.14 -15.03
C ILE A 12 1.54 -12.40 -16.24
N PHE A 13 1.14 -13.36 -17.07
CA PHE A 13 1.78 -13.61 -18.35
C PHE A 13 1.18 -12.70 -19.42
N GLY A 14 2.03 -12.08 -20.23
CA GLY A 14 1.54 -11.38 -21.41
C GLY A 14 2.54 -11.45 -22.55
N ARG A 15 2.25 -10.67 -23.59
CA ARG A 15 2.99 -10.72 -24.85
C ARG A 15 3.59 -9.35 -25.15
N ARG A 16 4.74 -9.35 -25.81
CA ARG A 16 5.37 -8.18 -26.40
C ARG A 16 5.26 -8.32 -27.91
N HIS A 17 4.72 -7.28 -28.54
CA HIS A 17 4.61 -7.10 -29.98
C HIS A 17 5.31 -5.79 -30.30
N THR A 18 6.51 -5.86 -30.84
CA THR A 18 7.29 -4.66 -31.15
C THR A 18 7.90 -4.85 -32.53
N HIS A 19 7.62 -3.89 -33.41
CA HIS A 19 8.25 -3.80 -34.71
C HIS A 19 9.62 -3.13 -34.57
N HIS A 20 10.57 -3.49 -35.44
CA HIS A 20 11.85 -2.78 -35.53
C HIS A 20 11.66 -1.37 -36.12
N ARG A 21 12.59 -0.44 -35.85
CA ARG A 21 12.54 0.90 -36.45
C ARG A 21 12.61 0.79 -37.99
N GLY A 22 11.91 1.67 -38.71
CA GLY A 22 11.93 1.72 -40.19
C GLY A 22 10.93 0.80 -40.93
N VAL A 23 10.21 -0.09 -40.24
CA VAL A 23 9.22 -0.99 -40.88
C VAL A 23 7.78 -0.45 -40.86
N ALA A 24 7.57 0.75 -40.30
CA ALA A 24 6.28 1.43 -40.24
C ALA A 24 5.93 2.22 -41.52
N GLY A 25 6.76 2.12 -42.57
CA GLY A 25 6.59 2.80 -43.87
C GLY A 25 5.48 2.25 -44.77
N GLY A 26 4.35 1.82 -44.19
CA GLY A 26 3.08 1.60 -44.94
C GLY A 26 2.86 0.20 -45.55
N ARG A 27 3.89 -0.62 -45.77
CA ARG A 27 3.70 -2.00 -46.24
C ARG A 27 3.63 -2.98 -45.07
N TRP A 28 2.43 -3.19 -44.54
CA TRP A 28 2.09 -4.17 -43.48
C TRP A 28 2.24 -5.65 -43.93
N LYS A 29 3.30 -5.98 -44.68
CA LYS A 29 3.55 -7.31 -45.25
C LYS A 29 3.88 -8.38 -44.19
N LYS A 30 4.48 -7.99 -43.06
CA LYS A 30 4.86 -8.92 -41.98
C LYS A 30 4.35 -8.43 -40.62
N ARG A 31 3.74 -9.35 -39.86
CA ARG A 31 3.25 -9.11 -38.49
C ARG A 31 4.43 -9.02 -37.50
N ALA A 32 4.29 -8.22 -36.44
CA ALA A 32 5.28 -8.14 -35.37
C ALA A 32 5.55 -9.52 -34.75
N PRO A 33 6.83 -9.84 -34.44
CA PRO A 33 7.16 -11.05 -33.70
C PRO A 33 6.46 -11.03 -32.34
N LYS A 34 5.93 -12.19 -31.93
CA LYS A 34 5.28 -12.38 -30.63
C LYS A 34 6.30 -12.97 -29.66
N THR A 35 6.68 -12.20 -28.64
CA THR A 35 7.56 -12.69 -27.57
C THR A 35 6.79 -12.73 -26.25
N SER A 36 6.99 -13.77 -25.45
CA SER A 36 6.40 -13.86 -24.11
C SER A 36 7.11 -12.92 -23.15
N ARG A 37 6.36 -12.24 -22.29
CA ARG A 37 6.89 -11.44 -21.19
C ARG A 37 6.13 -11.71 -19.90
N ILE A 38 6.82 -11.53 -18.79
CA ILE A 38 6.28 -11.71 -17.45
C ILE A 38 6.07 -10.34 -16.81
N PHE A 39 4.85 -10.08 -16.34
CA PHE A 39 4.51 -8.88 -15.58
C PHE A 39 4.56 -9.22 -14.09
N LYS A 40 5.61 -8.78 -13.41
CA LYS A 40 5.75 -8.93 -11.96
C LYS A 40 4.91 -7.84 -11.25
N PRO A 41 4.10 -8.19 -10.23
CA PRO A 41 3.42 -7.20 -9.43
C PRO A 41 4.42 -6.39 -8.59
N ASN A 42 4.14 -5.11 -8.37
CA ASN A 42 4.91 -4.27 -7.46
C ASN A 42 4.54 -4.61 -6.01
N LEU A 43 5.26 -5.57 -5.43
CA LEU A 43 5.11 -6.05 -4.05
C LEU A 43 6.23 -5.49 -3.18
N GLN A 44 5.87 -4.95 -2.02
CA GLN A 44 6.75 -4.34 -1.03
C GLN A 44 6.67 -5.12 0.28
N HIS A 45 7.79 -5.21 0.99
CA HIS A 45 7.85 -5.83 2.32
C HIS A 45 7.35 -4.85 3.37
N VAL A 46 6.39 -5.28 4.19
CA VAL A 46 5.79 -4.44 5.23
C VAL A 46 5.51 -5.31 6.46
N ASP A 47 5.71 -4.71 7.63
CA ASP A 47 5.42 -5.34 8.91
C ASP A 47 3.98 -4.98 9.31
N ILE A 48 3.16 -6.00 9.52
CA ILE A 48 1.76 -5.90 9.94
C ILE A 48 1.60 -6.44 11.36
N ILE A 49 0.58 -5.94 12.04
CA ILE A 49 0.15 -6.46 13.35
C ILE A 49 -1.10 -7.29 13.10
N GLU A 50 -1.02 -8.59 13.37
CA GLU A 50 -2.14 -9.53 13.31
C GLU A 50 -2.17 -10.33 14.60
N ASP A 51 -3.32 -10.38 15.26
CA ASP A 51 -3.52 -11.11 16.52
C ASP A 51 -2.52 -10.74 17.64
N GLY A 52 -2.05 -9.50 17.64
CA GLY A 52 -1.04 -9.01 18.59
C GLY A 52 0.41 -9.35 18.23
N GLU A 53 0.63 -10.14 17.18
CA GLU A 53 1.96 -10.50 16.69
C GLU A 53 2.39 -9.66 15.49
N VAL A 54 3.69 -9.40 15.40
CA VAL A 54 4.29 -8.71 14.25
C VAL A 54 4.67 -9.72 13.19
N LYS A 55 4.05 -9.62 12.01
CA LYS A 55 4.36 -10.47 10.84
C LYS A 55 4.91 -9.64 9.70
N ARG A 56 5.98 -10.13 9.06
CA ARG A 56 6.57 -9.51 7.87
C ARG A 56 5.94 -10.12 6.61
N VAL A 57 5.14 -9.33 5.90
CA VAL A 57 4.40 -9.80 4.71
C VAL A 57 4.75 -9.01 3.45
N ARG A 58 4.31 -9.51 2.29
CA ARG A 58 4.42 -8.81 1.01
C ARG A 58 3.07 -8.23 0.60
N LEU A 59 3.00 -6.91 0.49
CA LEU A 59 1.80 -6.19 0.07
C LEU A 59 2.03 -5.46 -1.25
N CYS A 60 1.02 -5.42 -2.10
CA CYS A 60 1.08 -4.61 -3.32
C CYS A 60 0.92 -3.12 -2.99
N THR A 61 1.54 -2.27 -3.80
CA THR A 61 1.46 -0.81 -3.63
C THR A 61 0.04 -0.24 -3.66
N LYS A 62 -0.90 -0.89 -4.37
CA LYS A 62 -2.34 -0.49 -4.37
C LYS A 62 -2.98 -0.68 -2.99
N CYS A 63 -2.69 -1.81 -2.32
CA CYS A 63 -3.18 -2.09 -0.97
C CYS A 63 -2.56 -1.10 0.03
N LEU A 64 -1.26 -0.87 -0.04
CA LEU A 64 -0.58 0.09 0.82
C LEU A 64 -1.11 1.52 0.64
N LYS A 65 -1.38 1.93 -0.61
CA LYS A 65 -1.99 3.23 -0.90
C LYS A 65 -3.40 3.35 -0.30
N ARG A 66 -4.19 2.27 -0.34
CA ARG A 66 -5.53 2.23 0.25
C ARG A 66 -5.47 2.36 1.76
N ILE A 67 -4.62 1.58 2.44
CA ILE A 67 -4.44 1.67 3.90
C ILE A 67 -4.05 3.10 4.31
N LYS A 68 -3.08 3.71 3.62
CA LYS A 68 -2.67 5.11 3.88
C LYS A 68 -3.79 6.12 3.61
N LYS A 69 -4.71 5.82 2.67
CA LYS A 69 -5.87 6.67 2.40
C LYS A 69 -6.89 6.54 3.52
N ASP A 70 -7.24 5.32 3.90
CA ASP A 70 -8.21 5.04 4.96
C ASP A 70 -7.77 5.67 6.29
N LEU A 71 -6.48 5.56 6.63
CA LEU A 71 -5.87 6.22 7.79
C LEU A 71 -5.97 7.76 7.76
N ARG A 72 -5.91 8.38 6.57
CA ARG A 72 -6.06 9.84 6.44
C ARG A 72 -7.52 10.28 6.53
N GLU A 73 -8.45 9.44 6.11
CA GLU A 73 -9.88 9.71 6.13
C GLU A 73 -10.55 9.30 7.45
N GLY A 74 -9.79 8.79 8.43
CA GLY A 74 -10.34 8.31 9.71
C GLY A 74 -11.15 7.01 9.59
N LYS A 75 -11.04 6.29 8.47
CA LYS A 75 -11.71 4.99 8.27
C LYS A 75 -10.85 3.88 8.84
N ARG A 76 -11.51 2.84 9.37
CA ARG A 76 -10.83 1.63 9.84
C ARG A 76 -10.18 0.90 8.64
N PRO A 77 -8.84 0.81 8.57
CA PRO A 77 -8.18 0.08 7.50
C PRO A 77 -8.35 -1.43 7.71
N PHE A 78 -8.25 -2.18 6.63
CA PHE A 78 -8.38 -3.64 6.63
C PHE A 78 -7.13 -4.38 7.17
N LEU A 79 -5.99 -3.70 7.30
CA LEU A 79 -4.76 -4.21 7.92
C LEU A 79 -4.13 -3.11 8.78
N LEU A 80 -3.58 -3.49 9.92
CA LEU A 80 -2.80 -2.63 10.79
C LEU A 80 -1.32 -2.73 10.41
N LEU A 81 -0.72 -1.60 10.07
CA LEU A 81 0.71 -1.52 9.78
C LEU A 81 1.46 -1.24 11.08
N LYS A 82 2.53 -1.99 11.35
CA LYS A 82 3.42 -1.71 12.50
C LYS A 82 4.10 -0.36 12.35
N THR A 83 4.54 -0.05 11.13
CA THR A 83 5.31 1.16 10.88
C THR A 83 4.38 2.34 10.59
N GLY A 84 4.14 3.12 11.65
CA GLY A 84 3.34 4.33 11.62
C GLY A 84 3.34 5.13 12.93
N GLU A 85 4.37 5.04 13.78
CA GLU A 85 4.64 6.15 14.71
C GLU A 85 5.06 7.33 13.83
N ASN A 86 4.28 8.42 13.71
CA ASN A 86 4.04 9.39 14.78
C ASN A 86 2.70 10.15 14.59
N ARG A 87 1.53 9.54 14.82
CA ARG A 87 0.27 10.32 14.98
C ARG A 87 -0.64 9.90 16.13
N THR A 88 -0.34 8.80 16.81
CA THR A 88 -1.14 8.30 17.92
C THR A 88 -0.74 8.84 19.31
N LEU A 89 0.27 9.71 19.43
CA LEU A 89 0.64 10.31 20.74
C LEU A 89 0.17 11.77 20.92
N LYS A 90 -0.68 12.30 20.03
CA LYS A 90 -1.17 13.69 20.11
C LYS A 90 -2.62 13.84 20.54
N ILE A 91 -3.43 12.78 20.49
CA ILE A 91 -4.86 12.88 20.83
C ILE A 91 -5.04 12.62 22.33
N ASP A 92 -4.44 11.55 22.85
CA ASP A 92 -4.56 11.19 24.28
C ASP A 92 -3.86 12.19 25.22
N LYS A 93 -2.79 12.86 24.75
CA LYS A 93 -2.03 13.86 25.54
C LYS A 93 -2.72 15.23 25.67
N VAL A 94 -3.74 15.49 24.85
CA VAL A 94 -4.51 16.76 24.89
C VAL A 94 -5.69 16.63 25.84
N GLU A 95 -6.35 15.48 25.90
CA GLU A 95 -7.49 15.23 26.80
C GLU A 95 -7.09 15.13 28.29
N GLU A 96 -5.90 14.63 28.62
CA GLU A 96 -5.42 14.61 30.02
C GLU A 96 -5.05 16.01 30.55
N ARG A 97 -4.70 16.96 29.67
CA ARG A 97 -4.31 18.32 30.07
C ARG A 97 -5.51 19.21 30.37
N SER A 98 -6.59 19.10 29.59
CA SER A 98 -7.81 19.88 29.82
C SER A 98 -8.56 19.51 31.10
N ASN A 99 -8.45 18.25 31.56
CA ASN A 99 -9.11 17.80 32.79
C ASN A 99 -8.35 18.17 34.07
N THR A 100 -7.04 18.47 33.97
CA THR A 100 -6.23 18.86 35.14
C THR A 100 -6.36 20.37 35.42
N GLU A 101 -6.59 21.19 34.38
CA GLU A 101 -6.72 22.66 34.50
C GLU A 101 -8.10 23.11 35.04
N MET A 102 -9.13 22.26 35.06
CA MET A 102 -10.45 22.62 35.60
C MET A 102 -10.66 22.28 37.08
N ILE A 103 -9.71 21.63 37.76
CA ILE A 103 -9.85 21.20 39.17
C ILE A 103 -9.14 22.17 40.15
N GLN A 104 -8.44 23.20 39.64
CA GLN A 104 -7.72 24.20 40.46
C GLN A 104 -8.30 25.61 40.38
N SER A 105 -9.62 25.77 40.41
CA SER A 105 -10.21 27.04 40.88
C SER A 105 -10.43 26.93 42.39
N PRO A 106 -9.55 27.46 43.25
CA PRO A 106 -9.85 27.54 44.67
C PRO A 106 -11.07 28.44 44.86
N THR A 107 -12.17 27.86 45.31
CA THR A 107 -13.26 28.61 45.93
C THR A 107 -12.70 29.32 47.16
N ALA A 108 -12.63 30.64 47.10
CA ALA A 108 -12.43 31.54 48.23
C ALA A 108 -13.33 32.77 48.02
#